data_AF-A0A850DMY7-F1
#
_entry.id   AF-A0A850DMY7-F1
#
_cell.length_a   1.000
_cell.length_b   1.000
_cell.length_c   1.000
_cell.angle_alpha   90.00
_cell.angle_beta   90.00
_cell.angle_gamma   90.00
#
_symmetry.space_group_name_H-M   'P 1'
#
loop_
_entity.id
_entity.type
_entity.pdbx_description
1 polymer ?
#
loop_
_entity_poly.entity_id
_entity_poly.type
_entity_poly.pdbx_seq_one_letter_code
_entity_poly.pdbx_strand_id
1 'polypeptide(L)'
;MGEPTLVVGLGNPGPDYERTRHNVGFLVADVLAERVGARFSAHKKSGADLVQARMNGDQVLIAKPRSYMNLSGRPVAALAKFFS
;
A
#
# COMPACT_ATOMS: atom_id res chain seq x y z
N MET A 1 -0.29 -21.66 7.58
CA MET A 1 -0.70 -20.38 6.95
C MET A 1 0.56 -19.79 6.35
N GLY A 2 0.53 -19.40 5.07
CA GLY A 2 1.70 -18.82 4.39
C GLY A 2 1.99 -17.40 4.86
N GLU A 3 3.21 -16.92 4.59
CA GLU A 3 3.58 -15.52 4.81
C GLU A 3 2.65 -14.60 3.98
N PRO A 4 2.23 -13.44 4.52
CA PRO A 4 1.35 -12.54 3.80
C PRO A 4 2.06 -11.92 2.60
N THR A 5 1.38 -11.84 1.46
CA THR A 5 1.91 -11.13 0.29
C THR A 5 1.73 -9.62 0.45
N LEU A 6 2.82 -8.86 0.34
CA LEU A 6 2.80 -7.39 0.37
C LEU A 6 2.81 -6.80 -1.04
N VAL A 7 1.71 -6.13 -1.41
CA VAL A 7 1.55 -5.37 -2.66
C VAL A 7 1.69 -3.88 -2.34
N VAL A 8 2.63 -3.19 -2.98
CA VAL A 8 2.89 -1.77 -2.74
C VAL A 8 2.57 -0.94 -3.98
N GLY A 9 1.62 -0.02 -3.84
CA GLY A 9 1.42 1.05 -4.81
C GLY A 9 2.39 2.19 -4.53
N LEU A 10 3.20 2.56 -5.53
CA LEU A 10 4.11 3.70 -5.45
C LEU A 10 3.47 4.97 -6.04
N GLY A 11 3.77 6.12 -5.44
CA GLY A 11 3.20 7.43 -5.81
C GLY A 11 3.68 8.53 -4.86
N ASN A 12 3.35 9.78 -5.18
CA ASN A 12 3.48 10.92 -4.28
C ASN A 12 2.13 11.24 -3.61
N PRO A 13 2.15 11.66 -2.33
CA PRO A 13 0.95 12.12 -1.63
C PRO A 13 0.55 13.53 -2.07
N GLY A 14 -0.74 13.83 -1.98
CA GLY A 14 -1.29 15.18 -2.22
C GLY A 14 -2.04 15.32 -3.55
N PRO A 15 -2.99 16.27 -3.62
CA PRO A 15 -3.95 16.38 -4.72
C PRO A 15 -3.28 16.65 -6.07
N ASP A 16 -2.18 17.40 -6.08
CA ASP A 16 -1.46 17.75 -7.31
C ASP A 16 -0.84 16.53 -8.02
N TYR A 17 -0.63 15.42 -7.30
CA TYR A 17 0.02 14.23 -7.83
C TYR A 17 -0.96 13.12 -8.23
N GLU A 18 -2.21 13.17 -7.77
CA GLU A 18 -3.19 12.06 -7.83
C GLU A 18 -3.34 11.45 -9.23
N ARG A 19 -3.29 12.28 -10.28
CA ARG A 19 -3.49 11.86 -11.68
C ARG A 19 -2.23 11.95 -12.54
N THR A 20 -1.06 12.05 -11.92
CA THR A 20 0.22 12.03 -12.66
C THR A 20 0.61 10.59 -13.01
N ARG A 21 1.40 10.42 -14.08
CA ARG A 21 1.92 9.09 -14.47
C ARG A 21 2.73 8.42 -13.35
N HIS A 22 3.32 9.22 -12.47
CA HIS A 22 4.11 8.76 -11.33
C HIS A 22 3.26 8.10 -10.23
N ASN A 23 1.95 8.34 -10.23
CA ASN A 23 0.99 7.80 -9.25
C ASN A 23 0.22 6.58 -9.75
N VAL A 24 0.61 5.98 -10.89
CA VAL A 24 -0.08 4.78 -11.42
C VAL A 24 -0.14 3.65 -10.39
N GLY A 25 0.91 3.51 -9.55
CA GLY A 25 0.92 2.53 -8.47
C GLY A 25 -0.16 2.77 -7.41
N PHE A 26 -0.40 4.03 -7.03
CA PHE A 26 -1.50 4.37 -6.12
C PHE A 26 -2.87 4.09 -6.75
N LEU A 27 -3.06 4.45 -8.03
CA LEU A 27 -4.32 4.18 -8.73
C LEU A 27 -4.63 2.68 -8.81
N VAL A 28 -3.63 1.84 -9.09
CA VAL A 28 -3.79 0.38 -9.07
C VAL A 28 -4.10 -0.12 -7.66
N ALA A 29 -3.42 0.39 -6.64
CA ALA A 29 -3.68 0.01 -5.25
C ALA A 29 -5.11 0.37 -4.80
N ASP A 30 -5.65 1.50 -5.26
CA ASP A 30 -7.04 1.90 -5.01
C ASP A 30 -8.04 0.94 -5.67
N VAL A 31 -7.81 0.56 -6.93
CA VAL A 31 -8.62 -0.46 -7.63
C VAL A 31 -8.55 -1.81 -6.92
N LEU A 32 -7.38 -2.21 -6.43
CA LEU A 32 -7.23 -3.45 -5.66
C LEU A 32 -8.02 -3.41 -4.35
N ALA A 33 -7.93 -2.30 -3.60
CA ALA A 33 -8.67 -2.10 -2.37
C ALA A 33 -10.20 -2.17 -2.61
N GLU A 34 -10.69 -1.56 -3.69
CA GLU A 34 -12.09 -1.63 -4.10
C GLU A 34 -12.52 -3.07 -4.41
N ARG A 35 -11.72 -3.81 -5.19
CA ARG A 35 -12.01 -5.21 -5.55
C ARG A 35 -12.07 -6.16 -4.36
N VAL A 36 -11.32 -5.87 -3.29
CA VAL A 36 -11.37 -6.64 -2.04
C VAL A 36 -12.38 -6.06 -1.03
N GLY A 37 -13.13 -5.03 -1.40
CA GLY A 37 -14.18 -4.43 -0.56
C GLY A 37 -13.65 -3.73 0.69
N ALA A 38 -12.41 -3.24 0.67
CA ALA A 38 -11.75 -2.66 1.83
C ALA A 38 -11.34 -1.20 1.59
N ARG A 39 -11.08 -0.48 2.69
CA ARG A 39 -10.60 0.91 2.65
C ARG A 39 -9.25 1.03 3.33
N PHE A 40 -8.41 1.88 2.77
CA PHE A 40 -7.12 2.23 3.35
C PHE A 40 -7.29 2.86 4.74
N SER A 41 -6.41 2.47 5.65
CA SER A 41 -6.27 3.09 6.97
C SER A 41 -4.79 3.32 7.30
N ALA A 42 -4.50 4.38 8.05
CA ALA A 42 -3.13 4.74 8.37
C ALA A 42 -2.48 3.69 9.31
N HIS A 43 -1.44 3.01 8.82
CA HIS A 43 -0.60 2.16 9.65
C HIS A 43 0.49 2.99 10.32
N LYS A 44 0.22 3.44 11.56
CA LYS A 44 1.03 4.41 12.29
C LYS A 44 2.53 4.05 12.38
N LYS A 45 2.86 2.77 12.53
CA LYS A 45 4.24 2.30 12.72
C LYS A 45 5.08 2.30 11.44
N SER A 46 4.47 2.20 10.27
CA SER A 46 5.21 2.19 9.00
C SER A 46 5.19 3.54 8.28
N GLY A 47 4.19 4.39 8.54
CA GLY A 47 4.02 5.62 7.76
C GLY A 47 3.36 5.38 6.39
N ALA A 48 2.72 4.23 6.19
CA ALA A 48 1.92 3.92 5.01
C ALA A 48 0.44 3.80 5.36
N ASP A 49 -0.43 4.00 4.37
CA ASP A 49 -1.80 3.52 4.43
C ASP A 49 -1.83 2.04 4.03
N LEU A 50 -2.65 1.24 4.72
CA LEU A 50 -2.70 -0.21 4.59
C LEU A 50 -4.14 -0.71 4.48
N VAL A 51 -4.33 -1.68 3.60
CA VAL A 51 -5.47 -2.60 3.54
C VAL A 51 -4.95 -3.99 3.85
N GLN A 52 -5.64 -4.72 4.71
CA GLN A 52 -5.42 -6.15 4.95
C GLN A 52 -6.64 -6.90 4.46
N ALA A 53 -6.44 -7.86 3.55
CA ALA A 53 -7.51 -8.62 2.94
C ALA A 53 -7.09 -10.09 2.75
N ARG A 54 -8.03 -10.92 2.32
CA ARG A 54 -7.74 -12.25 1.80
C ARG A 54 -8.12 -12.33 0.33
N MET A 55 -7.24 -12.91 -0.49
CA MET A 55 -7.50 -13.21 -1.89
C MET A 55 -7.20 -14.69 -2.12
N ASN A 56 -8.19 -15.46 -2.59
CA ASN A 56 -8.07 -16.91 -2.80
C ASN A 56 -7.58 -17.71 -1.58
N GLY A 57 -7.87 -17.24 -0.36
CA GLY A 57 -7.44 -17.87 0.89
C GLY A 57 -6.11 -17.36 1.44
N ASP A 58 -5.33 -16.63 0.64
CA ASP A 58 -4.05 -16.05 1.06
C ASP A 58 -4.22 -14.66 1.64
N GLN A 59 -3.44 -14.35 2.68
CA GLN A 59 -3.42 -13.01 3.25
C GLN A 59 -2.64 -12.07 2.33
N VAL A 60 -3.28 -10.95 1.96
CA VAL A 60 -2.70 -9.91 1.12
C VAL A 60 -2.74 -8.57 1.87
N LEU A 61 -1.60 -7.90 1.86
CA LEU A 61 -1.40 -6.56 2.40
C LEU A 61 -1.24 -5.61 1.22
N ILE A 62 -2.14 -4.63 1.06
CA ILE A 62 -2.02 -3.60 0.02
C ILE A 62 -1.63 -2.29 0.68
N ALA A 63 -0.55 -1.67 0.24
CA ALA A 63 0.03 -0.51 0.90
C ALA A 63 0.26 0.67 -0.05
N LYS A 64 0.09 1.89 0.48
CA LYS A 64 0.49 3.15 -0.14
C LYS A 64 1.36 3.96 0.84
N PRO A 65 2.66 4.15 0.58
CA PRO A 65 3.50 5.05 1.37
C PRO A 65 2.90 6.46 1.46
N ARG A 66 2.94 7.10 2.63
CA ARG A 66 2.55 8.52 2.77
C ARG A 66 3.72 9.49 2.62
N SER A 67 4.91 8.98 2.28
CA SER A 67 6.09 9.78 1.95
C SER A 67 6.13 10.09 0.46
N TYR A 68 6.94 11.08 0.07
CA TYR A 68 7.31 11.24 -1.33
C TYR A 68 8.01 9.99 -1.88
N MET A 69 7.90 9.81 -3.19
CA MET A 69 8.35 8.63 -3.93
C MET A 69 9.79 8.23 -3.58
N ASN A 70 10.71 9.20 -3.59
CA ASN A 70 12.13 9.01 -3.32
C ASN A 70 12.42 8.49 -1.90
N LEU A 71 11.46 8.57 -0.98
CA LEU A 71 11.58 8.13 0.41
C LEU A 71 10.74 6.87 0.70
N SER A 72 10.11 6.26 -0.31
CA SER A 72 9.21 5.11 -0.14
C SER A 72 9.87 3.86 0.45
N GLY A 73 11.20 3.73 0.36
CA GLY A 73 11.93 2.59 0.91
C GLY A 73 11.73 2.42 2.42
N ARG A 74 11.66 3.51 3.18
CA ARG A 74 11.46 3.47 4.65
C ARG A 74 10.10 2.85 5.04
N PRO A 75 8.94 3.35 4.56
CA PRO A 75 7.65 2.75 4.89
C PRO A 75 7.47 1.33 4.36
N VAL A 76 8.02 1.02 3.17
CA VAL A 76 7.96 -0.34 2.60
C VAL A 76 8.76 -1.33 3.45
N ALA A 77 10.00 -1.00 3.81
CA ALA A 77 10.81 -1.86 4.67
C ALA A 77 10.19 -2.04 6.06
N ALA A 78 9.59 -0.99 6.63
CA ALA A 78 8.89 -1.06 7.91
C ALA A 78 7.67 -1.99 7.86
N LEU A 79 6.91 -2.01 6.75
CA LEU A 79 5.82 -2.97 6.55
C LEU A 79 6.34 -4.39 6.40
N ALA A 80 7.32 -4.60 5.51
CA ALA A 80 7.89 -5.92 5.26
C ALA A 80 8.42 -6.54 6.56
N LYS A 81 9.16 -5.79 7.37
CA LYS A 81 9.68 -6.24 8.67
C LYS A 81 8.59 -6.47 9.73
N PHE A 82 7.48 -5.74 9.66
CA PHE A 82 6.39 -5.88 10.65
C PHE A 82 5.56 -7.15 10.41
N PHE A 83 5.45 -7.59 9.16
CA PHE A 83 4.58 -8.70 8.74
C PHE A 83 5.33 -9.96 8.28
N SER A 84 6.67 -9.93 8.27
CA SER A 84 7.55 -11.10 8.14
C SER A 84 7.57 -11.93 9.41
#